data_AF-A0A965X0F3-F1
#
_entry.id   AF-A0A965X0F3-F1
#
_cell.length_a   1.000
_cell.length_b   1.000
_cell.length_c   1.000
_cell.angle_alpha   90.00
_cell.angle_beta   90.00
_cell.angle_gamma   90.00
#
_symmetry.space_group_name_H-M   'P 1'
#
loop_
_entity.id
_entity.type
_entity.pdbx_description
1 polymer ?
#
loop_
_entity_poly.entity_id
_entity_poly.type
_entity_poly.pdbx_seq_one_letter_code
_entity_poly.pdbx_strand_id
1 'polypeptide(L)' 'MGDVREVNNKKKVYVENLGCAKNQVDAEVMVASLAQDGYESVENAE' A
#
# COMPACT_ATOMS: atom_id res chain seq x y z
N MET A 1 -28.54 -17.89 10.20
CA MET A 1 -27.77 -17.23 9.14
C MET A 1 -26.97 -16.12 9.78
N GLY A 2 -25.68 -16.32 10.03
CA GLY A 2 -24.81 -15.23 10.48
C GLY A 2 -24.28 -14.52 9.25
N ASP A 3 -24.61 -13.24 9.08
CA ASP A 3 -24.02 -12.40 8.06
C ASP A 3 -22.52 -12.26 8.34
N VAL A 4 -21.70 -12.89 7.49
CA VAL A 4 -20.25 -12.75 7.50
C VAL A 4 -19.95 -11.31 7.13
N ARG A 5 -19.62 -10.49 8.12
CA ARG A 5 -19.10 -9.14 7.89
C ARG A 5 -17.75 -9.30 7.21
N GLU A 6 -17.70 -9.06 5.90
CA GLU A 6 -16.45 -8.89 5.17
C GLU A 6 -15.84 -7.56 5.62
N VAL A 7 -15.03 -7.63 6.67
CA VAL A 7 -14.18 -6.53 7.10
C VAL A 7 -13.11 -6.37 6.01
N ASN A 8 -13.44 -5.63 4.96
CA ASN A 8 -12.50 -5.17 3.93
C ASN A 8 -11.54 -4.15 4.57
N ASN A 9 -10.73 -4.63 5.51
CA ASN A 9 -9.69 -3.85 6.14
C ASN A 9 -8.49 -3.85 5.19
N LYS A 10 -8.61 -3.07 4.09
CA LYS A 10 -7.50 -2.86 3.14
C LYS A 10 -6.26 -2.48 3.95
N LYS A 11 -5.20 -3.26 3.80
CA LYS A 11 -3.96 -3.02 4.53
C LYS A 11 -3.33 -1.74 3.96
N LYS A 12 -3.12 -0.76 4.83
CA LYS A 12 -2.53 0.53 4.45
C LYS A 12 -1.00 0.43 4.41
N VAL A 13 -0.37 1.06 3.41
CA VAL A 13 1.09 1.11 3.23
C VAL A 13 1.53 2.54 3.00
N TYR A 14 2.52 2.98 3.79
CA TYR A 14 3.28 4.21 3.60
C TYR A 14 4.69 3.85 3.12
N VAL A 15 5.21 4.57 2.12
CA VAL A 15 6.56 4.36 1.58
C VAL A 15 7.38 5.63 1.73
N GLU A 16 8.36 5.60 2.63
CA GLU A 16 9.34 6.67 2.79
C GLU A 16 10.45 6.54 1.75
N ASN A 17 10.62 7.56 0.90
CA ASN A 17 11.67 7.55 -0.12
C ASN A 17 12.93 8.28 0.36
N LEU A 18 14.03 7.54 0.53
CA LEU A 18 15.30 8.10 1.03
C LEU A 18 16.10 8.93 -0.01
N GLY A 19 15.51 9.28 -1.16
CA GLY A 19 16.00 10.36 -2.03
C GLY A 19 17.00 9.98 -3.14
N CYS A 20 17.21 8.69 -3.41
CA CYS A 20 17.98 8.26 -4.58
C CYS A 20 17.04 8.07 -5.79
N ALA A 21 17.45 8.53 -6.98
CA ALA A 21 16.64 8.38 -8.21
C ALA A 21 16.25 6.92 -8.52
N LYS A 22 17.07 5.94 -8.14
CA LYS A 22 16.72 4.51 -8.24
C LYS A 22 15.61 4.12 -7.26
N ASN A 23 15.73 4.56 -6.01
CA ASN A 23 14.76 4.28 -4.95
C ASN A 23 13.38 4.88 -5.27
N GLN A 24 13.29 5.94 -6.07
CA GLN A 24 12.02 6.51 -6.52
C GLN A 24 11.26 5.55 -7.43
N VAL A 25 11.94 5.01 -8.44
CA VAL A 25 11.33 4.04 -9.37
C VAL A 25 11.00 2.73 -8.66
N ASP A 26 11.89 2.25 -7.78
CA ASP A 26 11.65 1.03 -7.00
C ASP A 26 10.42 1.18 -6.08
N ALA A 27 10.23 2.35 -5.46
CA ALA A 27 9.07 2.64 -4.62
C ALA A 27 7.76 2.65 -5.43
N GLU A 28 7.76 3.26 -6.62
CA GLU A 28 6.59 3.28 -7.52
C GLU A 28 6.19 1.88 -7.96
N VAL A 29 7.16 1.04 -8.36
CA VAL A 29 6.92 -0.35 -8.76
C VAL A 29 6.38 -1.18 -7.59
N MET A 30 6.93 -1.00 -6.40
CA MET A 30 6.48 -1.70 -5.20
C MET A 30 5.03 -1.34 -4.83
N VAL A 31 4.68 -0.05 -4.85
CA VAL A 31 3.31 0.42 -4.55
C VAL A 31 2.31 -0.12 -5.57
N ALA A 32 2.68 -0.13 -6.86
CA ALA A 32 1.83 -0.67 -7.91
C ALA A 32 1.57 -2.18 -7.76
N SER A 33 2.55 -2.95 -7.27
CA SER A 33 2.38 -4.37 -6.95
C SER A 33 1.45 -4.56 -5.75
N LEU A 34 1.68 -3.80 -4.67
CA LEU A 34 0.85 -3.89 -3.46
C LEU A 34 -0.60 -3.48 -3.70
N ALA A 35 -0.85 -2.51 -4.58
CA ALA A 35 -2.21 -2.14 -4.98
C ALA A 35 -2.96 -3.29 -5.67
N GLN A 36 -2.27 -4.10 -6.49
CA GLN A 36 -2.85 -5.31 -7.11
C GLN A 36 -3.16 -6.39 -6.07
N ASP A 37 -2.38 -6.45 -4.98
CA ASP A 37 -2.59 -7.36 -3.85
C ASP A 37 -3.64 -6.85 -2.84
N GLY A 38 -4.32 -5.73 -3.14
CA GLY A 38 -5.40 -5.18 -2.32
C GLY A 38 -4.97 -4.25 -1.19
N TYR A 39 -3.72 -3.77 -1.21
CA TYR A 39 -3.25 -2.74 -0.29
C TYR A 39 -3.66 -1.34 -0.74
N GLU A 40 -3.77 -0.43 0.22
CA GLU A 40 -4.06 0.98 -0.02
C GLU A 40 -2.82 1.81 0.32
N SER A 41 -2.26 2.52 -0.66
CA SER A 41 -1.16 3.45 -0.42
C SER A 41 -1.68 4.70 0.30
N VAL A 42 -1.02 5.09 1.39
CA VAL A 42 -1.33 6.30 2.15
C VAL A 42 -0.17 7.29 2.08
N GLU A 43 -0.49 8.57 2.16
CA GLU A 43 0.48 9.66 2.06
C GLU A 43 1.31 9.85 3.34
N ASN A 44 0.87 9.30 4.48
CA ASN A 44 1.53 9.42 5.78
C ASN A 44 1.36 8.12 6.59
N ALA A 45 2.26 7.87 7.54
CA ALA A 45 2.26 6.68 8.40
C ALA A 45 1.31 6.75 9.62
N GLU A 46 0.50 7.81 9.73
CA GLU A 46 -0.44 8.05 10.84
C GLU A 46 -1.72 7.19 10.77
#